data_AF-A0A4U0UZH3-F1
#
_entry.id   AF-A0A4U0UZH3-F1
#
_cell.length_a   1.000
_cell.length_b   1.000
_cell.length_c   1.000
_cell.angle_alpha   90.00
_cell.angle_beta   90.00
_cell.angle_gamma   90.00
#
_symmetry.space_group_name_H-M   'P 1'
#
loop_
_entity.id
_entity.type
_entity.pdbx_description
1 polymer ?
#
loop_
_entity_poly.entity_id
_entity_poly.type
_entity_poly.pdbx_seq_one_letter_code
_entity_poly.pdbx_strand_id
1 'polypeptide(L)'
;MILRLIHNALTTRGWLVPVSGAETLTLSSTSTTGLDPSPSLSHSSNPSSLPPLHTRHDYNYSDAPSASFILDGFPRTSDQAAQLAQLLPINMVIHIHTPTPIVLDRICNRWIHPASGRIYNTTFNAPKVDRKDDLTGEALIQRDDDKPEVWKERLRGFEEKSQPLLAHYEKEGVLWKVEGDSSDEITPKIFEEFQRRFGA
;
A
#
# COMPACT_ATOMS: atom_id res chain seq x y z
N MET A 1 -8.45 9.32 -0.48
CA MET A 1 -8.26 9.00 0.95
C MET A 1 -6.87 8.42 1.23
N ILE A 2 -6.45 7.31 0.60
CA ILE A 2 -5.14 6.68 0.84
C ILE A 2 -3.92 7.59 0.55
N LEU A 3 -3.95 8.36 -0.55
CA LEU A 3 -2.84 9.26 -0.90
C LEU A 3 -2.60 10.34 0.17
N ARG A 4 -3.66 10.79 0.85
CA ARG A 4 -3.55 11.72 2.00
C ARG A 4 -2.91 11.04 3.21
N LEU A 5 -3.16 9.75 3.43
CA LEU A 5 -2.51 9.00 4.49
C LEU A 5 -1.01 8.83 4.21
N ILE A 6 -0.65 8.52 2.96
CA ILE A 6 0.75 8.44 2.51
C ILE A 6 1.41 9.81 2.70
N HIS A 7 0.83 10.87 2.17
CA HIS A 7 1.35 12.24 2.32
C HIS A 7 1.59 12.60 3.80
N ASN A 8 0.57 12.45 4.66
CA ASN A 8 0.69 12.74 6.09
C ASN A 8 1.77 11.88 6.79
N ALA A 9 1.82 10.59 6.46
CA ALA A 9 2.80 9.67 7.03
C ALA A 9 4.25 10.04 6.65
N LEU A 10 4.47 10.54 5.42
CA LEU A 10 5.77 10.97 4.94
C LEU A 10 6.18 12.34 5.48
N THR A 11 5.24 13.29 5.55
CA THR A 11 5.50 14.63 6.12
C THR A 11 5.76 14.57 7.63
N THR A 12 4.99 13.78 8.38
CA THR A 12 5.18 13.60 9.83
C THR A 12 6.55 13.00 10.15
N ARG A 13 7.11 12.18 9.25
CA ARG A 13 8.47 11.61 9.38
C ARG A 13 9.58 12.56 8.89
N GLY A 14 9.22 13.71 8.32
CA GLY A 14 10.17 14.62 7.69
C GLY A 14 10.77 14.10 6.39
N TRP A 15 10.20 13.04 5.79
CA TRP A 15 10.67 12.44 4.54
C TRP A 15 10.16 13.20 3.32
N LEU A 16 9.08 13.94 3.48
CA LEU A 16 8.53 14.87 2.51
C LEU A 16 8.40 16.26 3.18
N VAL A 17 9.12 17.25 2.68
CA VAL A 17 9.22 18.58 3.28
C VAL A 17 8.68 19.62 2.30
N PRO A 18 7.74 20.50 2.68
CA PRO A 18 7.23 21.52 1.78
C PRO A 18 8.36 22.45 1.30
N VAL A 19 8.35 22.81 0.01
CA VAL A 19 9.22 23.87 -0.51
C VAL A 19 8.77 25.18 0.15
N SER A 20 9.70 25.93 0.76
CA SER A 20 9.43 27.09 1.62
C SER A 20 8.29 27.98 1.09
N GLY A 21 7.15 27.98 1.79
CA GLY A 21 5.94 28.74 1.44
C GLY A 21 4.63 27.97 1.64
N ALA A 22 4.66 26.64 1.66
CA ALA A 22 3.50 25.81 1.97
C ALA A 22 3.47 25.46 3.47
N GLU A 23 2.88 26.33 4.29
CA GLU A 23 2.64 26.01 5.71
C GLU A 23 1.73 24.79 5.83
N THR A 24 2.21 23.76 6.53
CA THR A 24 1.41 22.61 6.92
C THR A 24 0.54 23.04 8.09
N LEU A 25 -0.69 23.51 7.82
CA LEU A 25 -1.66 23.80 8.88
C LEU A 25 -2.14 22.47 9.50
N THR A 26 -1.45 22.03 10.55
CA THR A 26 -1.95 21.00 11.45
C THR A 26 -3.11 21.58 12.25
N LEU A 27 -4.33 21.12 11.97
CA LEU A 27 -5.51 21.44 12.80
C LEU A 27 -5.38 20.73 14.15
N SER A 28 -4.79 21.41 15.13
CA SER A 28 -4.89 21.02 16.54
C SER A 28 -6.23 21.51 17.09
N SER A 29 -7.18 20.59 17.25
CA SER A 29 -8.46 20.87 17.91
C SER A 29 -8.25 20.86 19.43
N THR A 30 -7.96 22.01 20.04
CA THR A 30 -8.09 22.18 21.49
C THR A 30 -9.48 22.73 21.81
N SER A 31 -10.31 21.93 22.48
CA SER A 31 -11.58 22.39 23.03
C SER A 31 -11.34 23.19 24.32
N THR A 32 -11.44 24.52 24.26
CA THR A 32 -11.45 25.38 25.45
C THR A 32 -12.88 25.86 25.72
N THR A 33 -13.43 25.47 26.86
CA THR A 33 -14.66 26.01 27.45
C THR A 33 -14.39 27.36 28.11
N GLY A 34 -15.12 28.43 27.76
CA GLY A 34 -15.22 29.64 28.60
C GLY A 34 -15.41 31.00 27.90
N LEU A 35 -16.68 31.43 27.84
CA LEU A 35 -17.32 32.79 27.83
C LEU A 35 -16.46 34.08 27.70
N ASP A 36 -16.71 34.90 26.65
CA ASP A 36 -17.39 36.25 26.60
C ASP A 36 -16.98 37.10 25.34
N PRO A 37 -17.70 38.18 24.94
CA PRO A 37 -17.94 38.51 23.53
C PRO A 37 -17.33 39.82 22.97
N SER A 38 -16.89 39.76 21.68
CA SER A 38 -16.89 40.79 20.58
C SER A 38 -16.17 42.15 20.76
N PRO A 39 -15.76 42.90 19.68
CA PRO A 39 -16.23 42.82 18.28
C PRO A 39 -15.19 42.92 17.11
N SER A 40 -15.69 42.51 15.94
CA SER A 40 -15.37 42.91 14.55
C SER A 40 -13.97 42.71 13.97
N LEU A 41 -13.87 41.77 13.01
CA LEU A 41 -13.22 41.93 11.70
C LEU A 41 -13.86 40.92 10.73
N SER A 42 -14.38 41.41 9.61
CA SER A 42 -15.07 40.63 8.58
C SER A 42 -14.13 39.64 7.90
N HIS A 43 -14.34 38.34 8.07
CA HIS A 43 -13.78 37.30 7.22
C HIS A 43 -14.91 36.45 6.65
N SER A 44 -15.22 36.68 5.37
CA SER A 44 -16.03 35.76 4.58
C SER A 44 -15.12 34.62 4.14
N SER A 45 -15.01 33.58 4.97
CA SER A 45 -14.38 32.32 4.60
C SER A 45 -15.48 31.28 4.41
N ASN A 46 -15.86 31.07 3.14
CA ASN A 46 -16.64 29.92 2.69
C ASN A 46 -15.91 28.62 3.11
N PRO A 47 -16.52 27.72 3.90
CA PRO A 47 -15.86 26.51 4.39
C PRO A 47 -16.04 25.30 3.45
N SER A 48 -16.03 25.53 2.13
CA SER A 48 -16.37 24.47 1.15
C SER A 48 -15.38 24.33 -0.02
N SER A 49 -14.23 25.00 0.01
CA SER A 49 -13.19 24.74 -0.98
C SER A 49 -12.23 23.67 -0.47
N LEU A 50 -12.37 22.46 -1.02
CA LEU A 50 -11.37 21.41 -0.90
C LEU A 50 -10.03 21.97 -1.40
N PRO A 51 -8.94 21.93 -0.61
CA PRO A 51 -7.64 22.32 -1.12
C PRO A 51 -7.24 21.35 -2.24
N PRO A 52 -6.67 21.84 -3.35
CA PRO A 52 -6.24 21.00 -4.45
C PRO A 52 -5.14 20.03 -3.98
N LEU A 53 -5.09 18.86 -4.62
CA LEU A 53 -4.00 17.92 -4.43
C LEU A 53 -2.69 18.59 -4.86
N HIS A 54 -1.74 18.74 -3.94
CA HIS A 54 -0.45 19.38 -4.18
C HIS A 54 0.36 18.64 -5.26
N THR A 55 1.10 19.40 -6.06
CA THR A 55 1.90 18.85 -7.17
C THR A 55 3.33 18.53 -6.72
N ARG A 56 4.07 17.79 -7.54
CA ARG A 56 5.47 17.37 -7.26
C ARG A 56 6.43 18.52 -6.97
N HIS A 57 6.07 19.74 -7.36
CA HIS A 57 6.86 20.94 -7.16
C HIS A 57 6.68 21.57 -5.77
N ASP A 58 5.70 21.11 -4.99
CA ASP A 58 5.37 21.71 -3.70
C ASP A 58 6.18 21.10 -2.54
N TYR A 59 6.90 19.99 -2.78
CA TYR A 59 7.64 19.25 -1.76
C TYR A 59 9.01 18.75 -2.23
N ASN A 60 9.99 18.82 -1.34
CA ASN A 60 11.27 18.11 -1.43
C ASN A 60 11.16 16.76 -0.72
N TYR A 61 11.81 15.72 -1.25
CA TYR A 61 11.91 14.40 -0.60
C TYR A 61 13.34 14.13 -0.13
N SER A 62 13.49 13.28 0.88
CA SER A 62 14.79 12.88 1.41
C SER A 62 15.35 11.66 0.66
N ASP A 63 16.61 11.73 0.23
CA ASP A 63 17.37 10.60 -0.33
C ASP A 63 18.17 9.82 0.73
N ALA A 64 17.95 10.09 2.02
CA ALA A 64 18.64 9.39 3.09
C ALA A 64 18.18 7.91 3.18
N PRO A 65 19.07 6.94 3.43
CA PRO A 65 18.68 5.53 3.58
C PRO A 65 17.62 5.29 4.66
N SER A 66 17.60 6.13 5.70
CA SER A 66 16.60 6.11 6.78
C SER A 66 15.19 6.55 6.34
N ALA A 67 15.05 7.10 5.13
CA ALA A 67 13.79 7.50 4.52
C ALA A 67 13.25 6.47 3.49
N SER A 68 13.56 5.19 3.71
CA SER A 68 13.10 4.09 2.86
C SER A 68 11.71 3.59 3.29
N PHE A 69 10.86 3.25 2.31
CA PHE A 69 9.54 2.67 2.54
C PHE A 69 9.14 1.69 1.46
N ILE A 70 8.15 0.86 1.76
CA ILE A 70 7.48 -0.03 0.81
C ILE A 70 6.01 0.32 0.81
N LEU A 71 5.43 0.48 -0.38
CA LEU A 71 3.99 0.55 -0.55
C LEU A 71 3.50 -0.86 -0.91
N ASP A 72 2.77 -1.48 0.01
CA ASP A 72 2.15 -2.78 -0.21
C ASP A 72 0.66 -2.60 -0.54
N GLY A 73 0.26 -3.09 -1.70
CA GLY A 73 -1.13 -3.06 -2.16
C GLY A 73 -1.63 -1.71 -2.68
N PHE A 74 -0.75 -0.71 -2.85
CA PHE A 74 -1.01 0.56 -3.53
C PHE A 74 0.21 0.99 -4.35
N PRO A 75 0.05 1.52 -5.57
CA PRO A 75 -1.20 1.70 -6.32
C PRO A 75 -1.74 0.38 -6.91
N ARG A 76 -3.05 0.35 -7.22
CA ARG A 76 -3.73 -0.78 -7.89
C ARG A 76 -4.25 -0.46 -9.28
N THR A 77 -4.16 0.79 -9.71
CA THR A 77 -4.56 1.25 -11.05
C THR A 77 -3.56 2.26 -11.58
N SER A 78 -3.49 2.41 -12.91
CA SER A 78 -2.65 3.42 -13.56
C SER A 78 -2.97 4.84 -13.07
N ASP A 79 -4.24 5.16 -12.81
CA ASP A 79 -4.65 6.48 -12.33
C ASP A 79 -4.11 6.77 -10.92
N GLN A 80 -4.05 5.75 -10.06
CA GLN A 80 -3.45 5.86 -8.75
C GLN A 80 -1.93 6.05 -8.84
N ALA A 81 -1.28 5.37 -9.78
CA ALA A 81 0.16 5.55 -10.05
C ALA A 81 0.45 6.97 -10.55
N ALA A 82 -0.37 7.50 -11.47
CA ALA A 82 -0.25 8.88 -11.94
C ALA A 82 -0.41 9.91 -10.80
N GLN A 83 -1.34 9.68 -9.87
CA GLN A 83 -1.50 10.54 -8.69
C GLN A 83 -0.32 10.40 -7.71
N LEU A 84 0.21 9.19 -7.52
CA LEU A 84 1.36 8.94 -6.66
C LEU A 84 2.63 9.60 -7.21
N ALA A 85 2.82 9.58 -8.54
CA ALA A 85 3.96 10.20 -9.22
C ALA A 85 3.97 11.74 -9.07
N GLN A 86 2.82 12.36 -8.78
CA GLN A 86 2.74 13.78 -8.42
C GLN A 86 3.24 14.04 -7.00
N LEU A 87 3.27 13.05 -6.12
CA LEU A 87 3.69 13.23 -4.73
C LEU A 87 5.19 12.98 -4.55
N LEU A 88 5.70 11.89 -5.11
CA LEU A 88 7.10 11.48 -5.02
C LEU A 88 7.47 10.51 -6.14
N PRO A 89 8.75 10.44 -6.55
CA PRO A 89 9.20 9.43 -7.49
C PRO A 89 9.18 8.03 -6.87
N ILE A 90 8.81 7.03 -7.66
CA ILE A 90 9.01 5.61 -7.34
C ILE A 90 10.27 5.16 -8.07
N ASN A 91 11.20 4.54 -7.35
CA ASN A 91 12.51 4.12 -7.88
C ASN A 91 12.60 2.60 -8.15
N MET A 92 11.66 1.81 -7.63
CA MET A 92 11.56 0.37 -7.89
C MET A 92 10.13 -0.12 -7.72
N VAL A 93 9.66 -0.94 -8.66
CA VAL A 93 8.39 -1.67 -8.56
C VAL A 93 8.67 -3.15 -8.78
N ILE A 94 8.25 -3.99 -7.85
CA ILE A 94 8.41 -5.44 -7.93
C ILE A 94 7.11 -6.07 -8.41
N HIS A 95 7.15 -6.68 -9.59
CA HIS A 95 6.06 -7.49 -10.11
C HIS A 95 6.37 -8.96 -9.88
N ILE A 96 5.73 -9.54 -8.86
CA ILE A 96 5.81 -10.97 -8.57
C ILE A 96 4.85 -11.71 -9.50
N HIS A 97 5.42 -12.52 -10.38
CA HIS A 97 4.67 -13.32 -11.33
C HIS A 97 4.75 -14.80 -10.95
N THR A 98 3.64 -15.30 -10.40
CA THR A 98 3.45 -16.72 -10.09
C THR A 98 2.35 -17.28 -10.99
N PRO A 99 2.52 -18.48 -11.57
CA PRO A 99 1.51 -19.10 -12.41
C PRO A 99 0.12 -19.18 -11.75
N THR A 100 -0.93 -18.83 -12.50
CA THR A 100 -2.32 -18.83 -12.03
C THR A 100 -2.75 -20.12 -11.31
N PRO A 101 -2.42 -21.34 -11.80
CA PRO A 101 -2.80 -22.57 -11.11
C PRO A 101 -2.23 -22.67 -9.69
N ILE A 102 -1.00 -22.18 -9.49
CA ILE A 102 -0.34 -22.18 -8.18
C ILE A 102 -1.00 -21.16 -7.26
N VAL A 103 -1.31 -19.97 -7.77
CA VAL A 103 -2.03 -18.95 -6.98
C VAL A 103 -3.40 -19.46 -6.55
N LEU A 104 -4.13 -20.13 -7.46
CA LEU A 104 -5.43 -20.72 -7.16
C LEU A 104 -5.33 -21.80 -6.07
N ASP A 105 -4.39 -22.74 -6.21
CA ASP A 105 -4.18 -23.78 -5.20
C ASP A 105 -3.92 -23.18 -3.81
N ARG A 106 -3.07 -22.15 -3.73
CA ARG A 106 -2.77 -21.46 -2.47
C ARG A 106 -4.00 -20.80 -1.83
N ILE A 107 -4.91 -20.27 -2.64
CA ILE A 107 -6.12 -19.61 -2.17
C ILE A 107 -7.14 -20.63 -1.68
N CYS A 108 -7.38 -21.69 -2.45
CA CYS A 108 -8.31 -22.74 -2.05
C CYS A 108 -7.87 -23.47 -0.78
N ASN A 109 -6.56 -23.54 -0.53
CA ASN A 109 -5.98 -24.16 0.65
C ASN A 109 -5.75 -23.20 1.81
N ARG A 110 -6.18 -21.93 1.71
CA ARG A 110 -5.98 -20.91 2.75
C ARG A 110 -7.00 -21.04 3.87
N TRP A 111 -6.51 -21.01 5.10
CA TRP A 111 -7.30 -20.96 6.32
C TRP A 111 -6.87 -19.79 7.18
N ILE A 112 -7.82 -19.13 7.84
CA ILE A 112 -7.58 -17.91 8.61
C ILE A 112 -8.17 -18.06 10.00
N HIS A 113 -7.40 -17.66 11.01
CA HIS A 113 -7.92 -17.50 12.36
C HIS A 113 -8.57 -16.10 12.50
N PRO A 114 -9.90 -15.99 12.65
CA PRO A 114 -10.61 -14.70 12.56
C PRO A 114 -10.13 -13.65 13.56
N ALA A 115 -9.84 -14.06 14.80
CA ALA A 115 -9.50 -13.13 15.87
C ALA A 115 -8.10 -12.53 15.72
N SER A 116 -7.18 -13.26 15.10
CA SER A 116 -5.76 -12.84 15.00
C SER A 116 -5.30 -12.47 13.59
N GLY A 117 -6.02 -12.91 12.57
CA GLY A 117 -5.58 -12.81 11.18
C GLY A 117 -4.47 -13.78 10.77
N ARG A 118 -4.01 -14.69 11.66
CA ARG A 118 -3.04 -15.74 11.30
C ARG A 118 -3.55 -16.56 10.12
N ILE A 119 -2.65 -16.84 9.19
CA ILE A 119 -2.93 -17.53 7.94
C ILE A 119 -2.21 -18.89 7.95
N TYR A 120 -2.97 -19.93 7.64
CA TYR A 120 -2.48 -21.29 7.44
C TYR A 120 -2.74 -21.70 5.99
N ASN A 121 -1.94 -22.64 5.49
CA ASN A 121 -2.17 -23.27 4.22
C ASN A 121 -1.93 -24.77 4.35
N THR A 122 -2.89 -25.58 3.92
CA THR A 122 -2.84 -27.04 4.11
C THR A 122 -1.64 -27.72 3.42
N THR A 123 -1.00 -27.11 2.42
CA THR A 123 0.12 -27.72 1.68
C THR A 123 1.50 -27.35 2.21
N PHE A 124 1.71 -26.12 2.70
CA PHE A 124 3.04 -25.65 3.12
C PHE A 124 3.13 -25.08 4.54
N ASN A 125 2.01 -24.68 5.14
CA ASN A 125 1.96 -24.16 6.51
C ASN A 125 0.68 -24.67 7.20
N ALA A 126 0.57 -26.00 7.28
CA ALA A 126 -0.62 -26.66 7.80
C ALA A 126 -0.72 -26.43 9.32
N PRO A 127 -1.93 -26.26 9.87
CA PRO A 127 -2.08 -26.19 11.31
C PRO A 127 -1.70 -27.55 11.95
N LYS A 128 -1.20 -27.52 13.18
CA LYS A 128 -0.83 -28.72 13.94
C LYS A 128 -2.01 -29.65 14.16
N VAL A 129 -3.20 -29.08 14.29
CA VAL A 129 -4.47 -29.80 14.40
C VAL A 129 -5.41 -29.29 13.31
N ASP A 130 -6.04 -30.21 12.57
CA ASP A 130 -6.91 -29.85 11.45
C ASP A 130 -7.96 -28.80 11.87
N ARG A 131 -8.03 -27.72 11.08
CA ARG A 131 -8.96 -26.58 11.25
C ARG A 131 -8.89 -25.88 12.61
N LYS A 132 -7.77 -25.96 13.32
CA LYS A 132 -7.56 -25.25 14.58
C LYS A 132 -6.32 -24.36 14.55
N ASP A 133 -6.44 -23.21 15.19
CA ASP A 133 -5.31 -22.31 15.38
C ASP A 133 -4.28 -22.92 16.35
N ASP A 134 -3.00 -22.83 16.00
CA ASP A 134 -1.91 -23.46 16.75
C ASP A 134 -1.67 -22.85 18.13
N LEU A 135 -2.10 -21.60 18.36
CA LEU A 135 -1.88 -20.88 19.62
C LEU A 135 -3.12 -20.91 20.52
N THR A 136 -4.31 -20.71 19.95
CA THR A 136 -5.54 -20.61 20.74
C THR A 136 -6.38 -21.89 20.73
N GLY A 137 -6.17 -22.78 19.76
CA GLY A 137 -7.01 -23.97 19.55
C GLY A 137 -8.41 -23.67 19.00
N GLU A 138 -8.70 -22.40 18.69
CA GLU A 138 -9.96 -21.94 18.12
C GLU A 138 -10.10 -22.34 16.65
N ALA A 139 -11.33 -22.33 16.14
CA ALA A 139 -11.62 -22.77 14.78
C ALA A 139 -11.04 -21.80 13.73
N LEU A 140 -10.43 -22.38 12.70
CA LEU A 140 -10.07 -21.67 11.48
C LEU A 140 -11.27 -21.61 10.53
N ILE A 141 -11.32 -20.56 9.72
CA ILE A 141 -12.31 -20.40 8.65
C ILE A 141 -11.64 -20.22 7.30
N GLN A 142 -12.35 -20.56 6.23
CA GLN A 142 -12.05 -20.10 4.89
C GLN A 142 -12.88 -18.86 4.59
N ARG A 143 -12.40 -17.97 3.72
CA ARG A 143 -13.20 -16.82 3.31
C ARG A 143 -14.16 -17.20 2.20
N ASP A 144 -15.30 -16.51 2.15
CA ASP A 144 -16.29 -16.71 1.09
C ASP A 144 -15.76 -16.37 -0.30
N ASP A 145 -14.78 -15.46 -0.41
CA ASP A 145 -14.14 -15.06 -1.68
C ASP A 145 -13.07 -16.04 -2.19
N ASP A 146 -12.77 -17.11 -1.44
CA ASP A 146 -11.80 -18.15 -1.84
C ASP A 146 -12.47 -19.30 -2.64
N LYS A 147 -13.76 -19.17 -2.99
CA LYS A 147 -14.48 -20.10 -3.87
C LYS A 147 -13.98 -19.98 -5.33
N PRO A 148 -13.82 -21.10 -6.07
CA PRO A 148 -13.24 -21.09 -7.42
C PRO A 148 -13.90 -20.13 -8.41
N GLU A 149 -15.22 -20.00 -8.35
CA GLU A 149 -16.02 -19.17 -9.26
C GLU A 149 -15.80 -17.67 -8.98
N VAL A 150 -15.76 -17.29 -7.70
CA VAL A 150 -15.52 -15.91 -7.25
C VAL A 150 -14.07 -15.51 -7.57
N TRP A 151 -13.14 -16.44 -7.43
CA TRP A 151 -11.74 -16.22 -7.73
C TRP A 151 -11.49 -15.90 -9.21
N LYS A 152 -12.10 -16.64 -10.15
CA LYS A 152 -11.90 -16.40 -11.59
C LYS A 152 -12.24 -14.96 -11.98
N GLU A 153 -13.36 -14.45 -11.49
CA GLU A 153 -13.78 -13.08 -11.74
C GLU A 153 -12.84 -12.06 -11.10
N ARG A 154 -12.38 -12.33 -9.87
CA ARG A 154 -11.39 -11.50 -9.18
C ARG A 154 -10.06 -11.45 -9.93
N LEU A 155 -9.59 -12.59 -10.44
CA LEU A 155 -8.35 -12.68 -11.20
C LEU A 155 -8.45 -11.89 -12.50
N ARG A 156 -9.54 -12.06 -13.26
CA ARG A 156 -9.80 -11.28 -14.46
C ARG A 156 -9.76 -9.78 -14.18
N GLY A 157 -10.50 -9.34 -13.17
CA GLY A 157 -10.52 -7.92 -12.78
C GLY A 157 -9.17 -7.41 -12.26
N PHE A 158 -8.33 -8.29 -11.69
CA PHE A 158 -6.95 -7.96 -11.35
C PHE A 158 -6.09 -7.79 -12.60
N GLU A 159 -6.13 -8.72 -13.55
CA GLU A 159 -5.37 -8.64 -14.80
C GLU A 159 -5.73 -7.39 -15.62
N GLU A 160 -7.03 -7.09 -15.78
CA GLU A 160 -7.53 -5.91 -16.49
C GLU A 160 -7.00 -4.59 -15.89
N LYS A 161 -6.84 -4.52 -14.56
CA LYS A 161 -6.33 -3.31 -13.88
C LYS A 161 -4.81 -3.27 -13.78
N SER A 162 -4.18 -4.44 -13.65
CA SER A 162 -2.74 -4.59 -13.49
C SER A 162 -2.01 -4.33 -14.80
N GLN A 163 -2.55 -4.71 -15.95
CA GLN A 163 -1.87 -4.50 -17.24
C GLN A 163 -1.54 -3.02 -17.51
N PRO A 164 -2.49 -2.06 -17.43
CA PRO A 164 -2.17 -0.64 -17.60
C PRO A 164 -1.19 -0.11 -16.55
N LEU A 165 -1.26 -0.62 -15.32
CA LEU A 165 -0.37 -0.23 -14.23
C LEU A 165 1.07 -0.71 -14.46
N LEU A 166 1.24 -1.95 -14.90
CA LEU A 166 2.55 -2.52 -15.23
C LEU A 166 3.17 -1.78 -16.43
N ALA A 167 2.39 -1.52 -17.48
CA ALA A 167 2.85 -0.77 -18.65
C ALA A 167 3.31 0.65 -18.28
N HIS A 168 2.64 1.31 -17.33
CA HIS A 168 3.06 2.61 -16.81
C HIS A 168 4.45 2.54 -16.17
N TYR A 169 4.70 1.59 -15.26
CA TYR A 169 6.00 1.47 -14.58
C TYR A 169 7.12 0.88 -15.44
N GLU A 170 6.77 0.08 -16.45
CA GLU A 170 7.71 -0.38 -17.47
C GLU A 170 8.22 0.80 -18.29
N LYS A 171 7.32 1.71 -18.71
CA LYS A 171 7.71 2.95 -19.40
C LYS A 171 8.60 3.86 -18.55
N GLU A 172 8.39 3.89 -17.23
CA GLU A 172 9.24 4.64 -16.30
C GLU A 172 10.60 3.97 -16.03
N GLY A 173 10.79 2.71 -16.45
CA GLY A 173 12.05 1.98 -16.30
C GLY A 173 12.33 1.49 -14.87
N VAL A 174 11.31 1.50 -14.00
CA VAL A 174 11.44 1.12 -12.58
C VAL A 174 10.84 -0.24 -12.27
N LEU A 175 10.11 -0.83 -13.21
CA LEU A 175 9.51 -2.16 -13.07
C LEU A 175 10.58 -3.26 -13.16
N TRP A 176 10.54 -4.18 -12.20
CA TRP A 176 11.29 -5.42 -12.21
C TRP A 176 10.34 -6.58 -12.01
N LYS A 177 10.31 -7.50 -12.99
CA LYS A 177 9.51 -8.72 -12.92
C LYS A 177 10.35 -9.85 -12.33
N VAL A 178 9.80 -10.52 -11.32
CA VAL A 178 10.37 -11.75 -10.76
C VAL A 178 9.39 -12.89 -10.96
N GLU A 179 9.89 -14.00 -11.48
CA GLU A 179 9.12 -15.22 -11.69
C GLU A 179 9.50 -16.26 -10.63
N GLY A 180 8.49 -17.02 -10.19
CA GLY A 180 8.70 -18.14 -9.30
C GLY A 180 7.41 -18.77 -8.78
N ASP A 181 7.56 -19.98 -8.27
CA ASP A 181 6.46 -20.87 -7.88
C ASP A 181 6.27 -20.95 -6.36
N SER A 182 7.19 -20.40 -5.58
CA SER A 182 7.18 -20.38 -4.10
C SER A 182 7.81 -19.10 -3.54
N SER A 183 7.44 -18.75 -2.31
CA SER A 183 8.10 -17.64 -1.60
C SER A 183 9.58 -17.92 -1.37
N ASP A 184 9.95 -19.16 -1.06
CA ASP A 184 11.34 -19.56 -0.81
C ASP A 184 12.23 -19.39 -2.05
N GLU A 185 11.65 -19.50 -3.24
CA GLU A 185 12.34 -19.24 -4.51
C GLU A 185 12.42 -17.74 -4.83
N ILE A 186 11.34 -17.00 -4.60
CA ILE A 186 11.20 -15.59 -5.00
C ILE A 186 11.96 -14.66 -4.05
N THR A 187 11.89 -14.93 -2.74
CA THR A 187 12.46 -14.05 -1.71
C THR A 187 13.96 -13.81 -1.88
N PRO A 188 14.82 -14.84 -2.09
CA PRO A 188 16.24 -14.63 -2.35
C PRO A 188 16.51 -13.75 -3.58
N LYS A 189 15.76 -13.95 -4.68
CA LYS A 189 15.89 -13.14 -5.90
C LYS A 189 15.58 -11.66 -5.64
N ILE A 190 14.55 -11.38 -4.83
CA ILE A 190 14.21 -10.01 -4.43
C ILE A 190 15.37 -9.38 -3.63
N PHE A 191 15.93 -10.11 -2.66
CA PHE A 191 17.05 -9.60 -1.86
C PHE A 191 18.29 -9.34 -2.71
N GLU A 192 18.64 -10.26 -3.61
CA GLU A 192 19.76 -10.10 -4.54
C GLU A 192 19.58 -8.86 -5.43
N GLU A 193 18.39 -8.69 -6.02
CA GLU A 193 18.09 -7.52 -6.86
C GLU A 193 18.13 -6.21 -6.07
N PHE A 194 17.62 -6.22 -4.83
CA PHE A 194 17.67 -5.05 -3.96
C PHE A 194 19.12 -4.67 -3.62
N GLN A 195 19.96 -5.65 -3.27
CA GLN A 195 21.39 -5.44 -3.03
C GLN A 195 22.10 -4.94 -4.29
N ARG A 196 21.77 -5.49 -5.47
CA ARG A 196 22.35 -5.04 -6.75
C ARG A 196 22.03 -3.58 -7.06
N ARG A 197 20.84 -3.09 -6.68
CA ARG A 197 20.39 -1.71 -6.95
C ARG A 197 20.79 -0.71 -5.88
N PHE A 198 20.78 -1.12 -4.61
CA PHE A 198 20.87 -0.21 -3.46
C PHE A 198 21.92 -0.62 -2.41
N GLY A 199 22.59 -1.76 -2.58
CA GLY A 199 23.65 -2.25 -1.70
C GLY A 199 24.98 -1.56 -1.98
N ALA A 200 25.07 -0.28 -1.59
CA ALA A 200 26.33 0.47 -1.49
C ALA A 200 26.81 0.48 -0.03
#